data_AF-A0A365PZT0-F1
#
_entry.id   AF-A0A365PZT0-F1
#
_cell.length_a   1.000
_cell.length_b   1.000
_cell.length_c   1.000
_cell.angle_alpha   90.00
_cell.angle_beta   90.00
_cell.angle_gamma   90.00
#
_symmetry.space_group_name_H-M   'P 1'
#
loop_
_entity.id
_entity.type
_entity.pdbx_description
1 polymer ?
#
loop_
_entity_poly.entity_id
_entity_poly.type
_entity_poly.pdbx_seq_one_letter_code
_entity_poly.pdbx_strand_id
1 'polypeptide(L)'
;MIDFWIGAGLLLLAALAFLLLPLLRGRGVQAEEDRTALNVALYQERLGELAAQQAAGTLDSEQLEAGRADAARELLDDTEGTTPTRHNNHLGRVVPLIAAILVPLVGYGLYLHWGASDKLQLAREFTEQPATMEEMVGRLERAVKAQPESAEAWYFLAKTYMNRERPADAATAFEQVVKLAGRQPELLGQWAQALYFAGDRQWSKQLQQLTDEALRGDPHEVTSLGLLGIAAYEEERFAEAIGFWERLVATLPAEDPSREAIQGGIARAREQLGETAPASVTKPAGEMVAETGAGLTVEVQLAAEVVDKVRPTDAVFIFARALSGPPMPLAVKRITVADLPATVNLSDADAMTPQLRLSNFEQVRLFARVSRDGNATRGEWQGSSEPLAPDDADAVKLTIDQPVAP
;
A
#
# COMPACT_ATOMS: atom_id res chain seq x y z
N MET A 1 -5.31 -12.38 17.63
CA MET A 1 -6.40 -13.38 17.69
C MET A 1 -6.68 -13.78 19.13
N ILE A 2 -5.66 -14.23 19.87
CA ILE A 2 -5.79 -14.63 21.29
C ILE A 2 -6.33 -13.49 22.17
N ASP A 3 -5.86 -12.25 21.99
CA ASP A 3 -6.26 -11.11 22.85
C ASP A 3 -7.77 -10.80 22.81
N PHE A 4 -8.39 -10.94 21.64
CA PHE A 4 -9.84 -10.73 21.49
C PHE A 4 -10.63 -11.79 22.25
N TRP A 5 -10.26 -13.07 22.08
CA TRP A 5 -10.89 -14.18 22.78
C TRP A 5 -10.64 -14.13 24.29
N ILE A 6 -9.47 -13.66 24.73
CA ILE A 6 -9.17 -13.41 26.14
C ILE A 6 -10.12 -12.33 26.69
N GLY A 7 -10.27 -11.19 25.99
CA GLY A 7 -11.16 -10.11 26.42
C GLY A 7 -12.63 -10.54 26.49
N ALA A 8 -13.11 -11.22 25.45
CA ALA A 8 -14.46 -11.77 25.41
C ALA A 8 -14.70 -12.82 26.52
N GLY A 9 -13.73 -13.71 26.75
CA GLY A 9 -13.77 -14.71 27.80
C GLY A 9 -13.77 -14.11 29.22
N LEU A 10 -12.99 -13.06 29.45
CA LEU A 10 -12.97 -12.32 30.73
C LEU A 10 -14.31 -11.66 31.03
N LEU A 11 -14.93 -11.01 30.03
CA LEU A 11 -16.25 -10.40 30.20
C LEU A 11 -17.33 -11.46 30.43
N LEU A 12 -17.25 -12.60 29.74
CA LEU A 12 -18.15 -13.73 29.95
C LEU A 12 -18.02 -14.32 31.36
N LEU A 13 -16.79 -14.50 31.85
CA LEU A 13 -16.51 -14.95 33.21
C LEU A 13 -17.06 -13.98 34.25
N ALA A 14 -16.89 -12.67 34.05
CA ALA A 14 -17.45 -11.65 34.93
C ALA A 14 -18.98 -11.72 34.96
N ALA A 15 -19.63 -11.86 33.80
CA ALA A 15 -21.09 -12.02 33.71
C ALA A 15 -21.59 -13.30 34.40
N LEU A 16 -20.92 -14.43 34.19
CA LEU A 16 -21.22 -15.71 34.86
C LEU A 16 -21.04 -15.62 36.38
N ALA A 17 -20.00 -14.91 36.84
CA ALA A 17 -19.76 -14.70 38.27
C ALA A 17 -20.96 -13.98 38.92
N PHE A 18 -21.48 -12.90 38.30
CA PHE A 18 -22.68 -12.21 38.80
C PHE A 18 -23.91 -13.12 38.87
N LEU A 19 -24.03 -14.08 37.96
CA LEU A 19 -25.17 -15.00 37.86
C LEU A 19 -25.06 -16.17 38.87
N LEU A 20 -23.85 -16.67 39.10
CA LEU A 20 -23.60 -17.87 39.93
C LEU A 20 -23.30 -17.55 41.40
N LEU A 21 -22.68 -16.41 41.73
CA LEU A 21 -22.36 -16.02 43.12
C LEU A 21 -23.60 -15.98 44.03
N PRO A 22 -24.75 -15.40 43.62
CA PRO A 22 -25.96 -15.39 44.43
C PRO A 22 -26.54 -16.80 44.65
N LEU A 23 -26.28 -17.73 43.72
CA LEU A 23 -26.73 -19.12 43.83
C LEU A 23 -25.89 -19.92 44.85
N LEU A 24 -24.59 -19.64 44.90
CA LEU A 24 -23.63 -20.28 45.80
C LEU A 24 -23.72 -19.73 47.24
N ARG A 25 -24.07 -18.45 47.40
CA ARG A 25 -24.37 -17.83 48.72
C ARG A 25 -25.76 -18.26 49.17
N GLY A 26 -25.88 -19.49 49.63
CA GLY A 26 -27.13 -20.13 50.05
C GLY A 26 -27.89 -19.32 51.12
N ARG A 27 -28.96 -18.63 50.70
CA ARG A 27 -29.94 -17.96 51.56
C ARG A 27 -30.81 -18.91 52.42
N GLY A 28 -30.63 -20.22 52.30
CA GLY A 28 -31.49 -21.22 52.97
C GLY A 28 -31.24 -21.35 54.48
N VAL A 29 -29.97 -21.33 54.90
CA VAL A 29 -29.61 -21.59 56.31
C VAL A 29 -29.96 -20.40 57.21
N GLN A 30 -29.75 -19.19 56.71
CA GLN A 30 -29.98 -17.95 57.47
C GLN A 30 -31.47 -17.72 57.78
N ALA A 31 -32.35 -18.08 56.84
CA ALA A 31 -33.80 -17.92 57.03
C ALA A 31 -34.40 -18.93 58.03
N GLU A 32 -33.74 -20.07 58.25
CA GLU A 32 -34.18 -21.11 59.19
C GLU A 32 -33.68 -20.79 60.62
N GLU A 33 -32.45 -20.28 60.72
CA GLU A 33 -31.83 -19.81 61.96
C GLU A 33 -32.55 -18.56 62.52
N ASP A 34 -32.88 -17.58 61.66
CA ASP A 34 -33.62 -16.36 62.05
C ASP A 34 -35.03 -16.66 62.58
N ARG A 35 -35.72 -17.67 62.03
CA ARG A 35 -37.08 -18.05 62.46
C ARG A 35 -37.09 -18.75 63.81
N THR A 36 -36.12 -19.65 64.02
CA THR A 36 -35.98 -20.36 65.30
C THR A 36 -35.61 -19.38 66.42
N ALA A 37 -34.70 -18.44 66.13
CA ALA A 37 -34.33 -17.37 67.05
C ALA A 37 -35.51 -16.46 67.41
N LEU A 38 -36.35 -16.12 66.42
CA LEU A 38 -37.55 -15.30 66.63
C LEU A 38 -38.58 -16.01 67.52
N ASN A 39 -38.88 -17.30 67.27
CA ASN A 39 -39.85 -18.07 68.05
C ASN A 39 -39.40 -18.23 69.51
N VAL A 40 -38.10 -18.45 69.74
CA VAL A 40 -37.52 -18.50 71.10
C VAL A 40 -37.62 -17.15 71.80
N ALA A 41 -37.39 -16.04 71.09
CA ALA A 41 -37.51 -14.69 71.66
C ALA A 41 -38.95 -14.38 72.09
N LEU A 42 -39.94 -14.73 71.26
CA LEU A 42 -41.37 -14.55 71.59
C LEU A 42 -41.77 -15.37 72.83
N TYR A 43 -41.27 -16.60 72.94
CA TYR A 43 -41.49 -17.44 74.13
C TYR A 43 -40.89 -16.81 75.40
N GLN A 44 -39.67 -16.27 75.32
CA GLN A 44 -39.04 -15.60 76.46
C GLN A 44 -39.80 -14.35 76.90
N GLU A 45 -40.31 -13.56 75.94
CA GLU A 45 -41.17 -12.40 76.21
C GLU A 45 -42.44 -12.84 76.96
N ARG A 46 -43.08 -13.91 76.47
CA ARG A 46 -44.30 -14.44 77.10
C ARG A 46 -44.09 -14.92 78.53
N LEU A 47 -42.95 -15.56 78.81
CA LEU A 47 -42.57 -15.94 80.18
C LEU A 47 -42.36 -14.72 81.09
N GLY A 48 -41.77 -13.64 80.56
CA GLY A 48 -41.59 -12.39 81.26
C GLY A 48 -42.92 -11.73 81.64
N GLU A 49 -43.88 -11.71 80.71
CA GLU A 49 -45.23 -11.20 80.95
C GLU A 49 -45.95 -11.97 82.06
N LEU A 50 -45.90 -13.31 82.02
CA LEU A 50 -46.51 -14.18 83.03
C LEU A 50 -45.88 -13.95 84.42
N ALA A 51 -44.56 -13.77 84.49
CA ALA A 51 -43.86 -13.46 85.74
C ALA A 51 -44.25 -12.09 86.31
N ALA A 52 -44.41 -11.08 85.45
CA ALA A 52 -44.84 -9.74 85.86
C ALA A 52 -46.28 -9.74 86.39
N GLN A 53 -47.18 -10.49 85.76
CA GLN A 53 -48.56 -10.66 86.20
C GLN A 53 -48.66 -11.37 87.57
N GLN A 54 -47.82 -12.38 87.82
CA GLN A 54 -47.73 -13.01 89.13
C GLN A 54 -47.23 -12.03 90.21
N ALA A 55 -46.18 -11.24 89.90
CA ALA A 55 -45.65 -10.24 90.82
C ALA A 55 -46.67 -9.12 91.13
N ALA A 56 -47.55 -8.80 90.18
CA ALA A 56 -48.67 -7.88 90.35
C ALA A 56 -49.86 -8.49 91.13
N GLY A 57 -49.79 -9.78 91.48
CA GLY A 57 -50.83 -10.50 92.22
C GLY A 57 -52.07 -10.84 91.37
N THR A 58 -52.00 -10.72 90.05
CA THR A 58 -53.12 -11.01 89.14
C THR A 58 -53.22 -12.49 88.77
N LEU A 59 -52.13 -13.25 88.90
CA LEU A 59 -52.06 -14.70 88.68
C LEU A 59 -51.66 -15.41 89.97
N ASP A 60 -52.32 -16.52 90.27
CA ASP A 60 -51.87 -17.46 91.30
C ASP A 60 -50.75 -18.39 90.78
N SER A 61 -50.16 -19.18 91.66
CA SER A 61 -49.04 -20.09 91.29
C SER A 61 -49.46 -21.22 90.36
N GLU A 62 -50.72 -21.66 90.41
CA GLU A 62 -51.22 -22.77 89.58
C GLU A 62 -51.48 -22.28 88.15
N GLN A 63 -52.04 -21.09 88.01
CA GLN A 63 -52.27 -20.41 86.73
C GLN A 63 -50.95 -20.04 86.03
N LEU A 64 -49.91 -19.66 86.79
CA LEU A 64 -48.58 -19.43 86.22
C LEU A 64 -47.99 -20.69 85.59
N GLU A 65 -48.02 -21.82 86.31
CA GLU A 65 -47.46 -23.07 85.81
C GLU A 65 -48.25 -23.61 84.61
N ALA A 66 -49.58 -23.46 84.62
CA ALA A 66 -50.42 -23.74 83.46
C ALA A 66 -50.04 -22.87 82.25
N GLY A 67 -49.88 -21.55 82.44
CA GLY A 67 -49.48 -20.63 81.36
C GLY A 67 -48.08 -20.91 80.80
N ARG A 68 -47.14 -21.33 81.65
CA ARG A 68 -45.80 -21.78 81.20
C ARG A 68 -45.86 -23.05 80.38
N ALA A 69 -46.67 -24.02 80.81
CA ALA A 69 -46.85 -25.28 80.09
C ALA A 69 -47.47 -25.06 78.70
N ASP A 70 -48.43 -24.15 78.59
CA ASP A 70 -49.06 -23.81 77.32
C ASP A 70 -48.11 -23.06 76.38
N ALA A 71 -47.35 -22.08 76.88
CA ALA A 71 -46.33 -21.38 76.09
C ALA A 71 -45.22 -22.34 75.61
N ALA A 72 -44.85 -23.35 76.42
CA ALA A 72 -43.88 -24.37 76.02
C ALA A 72 -44.43 -25.32 74.95
N ARG A 73 -45.73 -25.65 75.01
CA ARG A 73 -46.40 -26.43 73.95
C ARG A 73 -46.48 -25.66 72.64
N GLU A 74 -46.80 -24.36 72.70
CA GLU A 74 -46.86 -23.50 71.52
C GLU A 74 -45.49 -23.39 70.83
N LEU A 75 -44.41 -23.20 71.60
CA LEU A 75 -43.04 -23.21 71.06
C LEU A 75 -42.67 -24.57 70.43
N LEU A 76 -43.06 -25.67 71.06
CA LEU A 76 -42.82 -27.02 70.51
C LEU A 76 -43.62 -27.26 69.24
N ASP A 77 -44.88 -26.86 69.17
CA ASP A 77 -45.72 -27.02 67.98
C ASP A 77 -45.19 -26.15 66.82
N ASP A 78 -44.75 -24.93 67.10
CA ASP A 78 -44.13 -24.03 66.13
C ASP A 78 -42.72 -24.47 65.67
N THR A 79 -42.05 -25.36 66.42
CA THR A 79 -40.74 -25.92 66.06
C THR A 79 -40.83 -27.32 65.44
N GLU A 80 -41.80 -28.16 65.85
CA GLU A 80 -42.02 -29.51 65.31
C GLU A 80 -42.88 -29.52 64.02
N GLY A 81 -43.74 -28.52 63.81
CA GLY A 81 -44.65 -28.41 62.67
C GLY A 81 -44.01 -28.12 61.29
N THR A 82 -42.69 -28.09 61.19
CA THR A 82 -41.99 -27.78 59.94
C THR A 82 -41.39 -29.03 59.30
N THR A 83 -42.24 -29.93 58.80
CA THR A 83 -41.79 -30.68 57.61
C THR A 83 -41.59 -29.64 56.53
N PRO A 84 -40.35 -29.40 56.04
CA PRO A 84 -40.18 -28.44 54.97
C PRO A 84 -41.00 -28.98 53.81
N THR A 85 -42.08 -28.29 53.46
CA THR A 85 -42.64 -28.44 52.13
C THR A 85 -41.49 -28.04 51.22
N ARG A 86 -40.76 -29.05 50.71
CA ARG A 86 -39.86 -28.92 49.58
C ARG A 86 -40.74 -28.48 48.42
N HIS A 87 -41.12 -27.21 48.42
CA HIS A 87 -41.44 -26.52 47.19
C HIS A 87 -40.21 -26.75 46.35
N ASN A 88 -40.42 -27.54 45.29
CA ASN A 88 -39.43 -27.97 44.34
C ASN A 88 -38.87 -26.71 43.66
N ASN A 89 -38.00 -25.96 44.35
CA ASN A 89 -37.30 -24.77 43.88
C ASN A 89 -36.22 -25.12 42.84
N HIS A 90 -36.25 -26.35 42.30
CA HIS A 90 -35.41 -26.78 41.20
C HIS A 90 -35.48 -25.79 40.02
N LEU A 91 -36.67 -25.24 39.70
CA LEU A 91 -36.79 -24.22 38.64
C LEU A 91 -35.94 -22.96 38.92
N GLY A 92 -35.88 -22.49 40.17
CA GLY A 92 -35.11 -21.28 40.54
C GLY A 92 -33.60 -21.45 40.44
N ARG A 93 -33.08 -22.68 40.58
CA ARG A 93 -31.64 -22.97 40.41
C ARG A 93 -31.27 -23.45 39.00
N VAL A 94 -32.17 -24.13 38.31
CA VAL A 94 -31.93 -24.70 36.98
C VAL A 94 -31.92 -23.62 35.90
N VAL A 95 -32.81 -22.62 35.96
CA VAL A 95 -32.87 -21.51 34.99
C VAL A 95 -31.54 -20.74 34.87
N PRO A 96 -30.91 -20.25 35.95
CA PRO A 96 -29.62 -19.54 35.84
C PRO A 96 -28.49 -20.45 35.37
N LEU A 97 -28.54 -21.75 35.65
CA LEU A 97 -27.55 -22.73 35.23
C LEU A 97 -27.67 -23.07 33.74
N ILE A 98 -28.90 -23.19 33.24
CA ILE A 98 -29.19 -23.29 31.80
C ILE A 98 -28.74 -22.01 31.10
N ALA A 99 -29.09 -20.83 31.63
CA ALA A 99 -28.69 -19.55 31.05
C ALA A 99 -27.16 -19.40 31.00
N ALA A 100 -26.45 -19.83 32.05
CA ALA A 100 -24.99 -19.83 32.13
C ALA A 100 -24.30 -20.65 31.03
N ILE A 101 -24.96 -21.68 30.49
CA ILE A 101 -24.45 -22.52 29.39
C ILE A 101 -24.96 -22.04 28.04
N LEU A 102 -26.24 -21.68 27.98
CA LEU A 102 -26.94 -21.37 26.72
C LEU A 102 -26.54 -20.00 26.19
N VAL A 103 -26.33 -19.00 27.05
CA VAL A 103 -25.91 -17.65 26.65
C VAL A 103 -24.52 -17.65 25.96
N PRO A 104 -23.46 -18.30 26.51
CA PRO A 104 -22.18 -18.41 25.80
C PRO A 104 -22.30 -19.16 24.47
N LEU A 105 -23.06 -20.26 24.42
CA LEU A 105 -23.22 -21.06 23.20
C LEU A 105 -23.93 -20.28 22.09
N VAL A 106 -25.04 -19.61 22.41
CA VAL A 106 -25.78 -18.79 21.46
C VAL A 106 -24.96 -17.57 21.06
N GLY A 107 -24.29 -16.91 22.00
CA GLY A 107 -23.39 -15.78 21.71
C GLY A 107 -22.26 -16.17 20.77
N TYR A 108 -21.63 -17.34 21.00
CA TYR A 108 -20.60 -17.88 20.12
C TYR A 108 -21.16 -18.21 18.73
N GLY A 109 -22.33 -18.87 18.65
CA GLY A 109 -22.98 -19.18 17.38
C GLY A 109 -23.36 -17.94 16.57
N LEU A 110 -23.93 -16.93 17.22
CA LEU A 110 -24.25 -15.64 16.59
C LEU A 110 -22.98 -14.92 16.13
N TYR A 111 -21.90 -15.00 16.90
CA TYR A 111 -20.61 -14.44 16.49
C TYR A 111 -20.00 -15.21 15.31
N LEU A 112 -20.17 -16.52 15.20
CA LEU A 112 -19.74 -17.25 14.00
C LEU A 112 -20.56 -16.87 12.76
N HIS A 113 -21.83 -16.46 12.93
CA HIS A 113 -22.71 -16.11 11.82
C HIS A 113 -22.58 -14.64 11.38
N TRP A 114 -22.42 -13.70 12.32
CA TRP A 114 -22.36 -12.26 12.05
C TRP A 114 -21.03 -11.60 12.40
N GLY A 115 -20.15 -12.30 13.11
CA GLY A 115 -18.85 -11.79 13.50
C GLY A 115 -17.93 -11.64 12.30
N ALA A 116 -17.01 -10.69 12.44
CA ALA A 116 -16.07 -10.31 11.39
C ALA A 116 -14.62 -10.59 11.83
N SER A 117 -14.39 -11.71 12.52
CA SER A 117 -13.04 -12.12 12.98
C SER A 117 -12.03 -12.11 11.84
N ASP A 118 -12.44 -12.61 10.68
CA ASP A 118 -11.58 -12.78 9.52
C ASP A 118 -11.22 -11.43 8.91
N LYS A 119 -12.18 -10.48 8.93
CA LYS A 119 -11.93 -9.10 8.50
C LYS A 119 -10.99 -8.36 9.44
N LEU A 120 -11.12 -8.58 10.76
CA LEU A 120 -10.21 -8.02 11.75
C LEU A 120 -8.79 -8.56 11.60
N GLN A 121 -8.64 -9.85 11.29
CA GLN A 121 -7.35 -10.47 11.02
C GLN A 121 -6.72 -9.88 9.76
N LEU A 122 -7.50 -9.76 8.68
CA LEU A 122 -7.05 -9.14 7.44
C LEU A 122 -6.62 -7.68 7.66
N ALA A 123 -7.41 -6.89 8.40
CA ALA A 123 -7.08 -5.50 8.72
C ALA A 123 -5.75 -5.37 9.48
N ARG A 124 -5.49 -6.24 10.46
CA ARG A 124 -4.20 -6.26 11.18
C ARG A 124 -3.04 -6.61 10.26
N GLU A 125 -3.25 -7.56 9.36
CA GLU A 125 -2.22 -7.99 8.41
C GLU A 125 -1.87 -6.91 7.38
N PHE A 126 -2.83 -6.07 6.96
CA PHE A 126 -2.54 -4.89 6.14
C PHE A 126 -1.91 -3.72 6.91
N THR A 127 -1.94 -3.75 8.25
CA THR A 127 -1.29 -2.74 9.10
C THR A 127 0.22 -2.99 9.20
N GLU A 128 0.65 -4.25 9.10
CA GLU A 128 2.06 -4.63 9.04
C GLU A 128 2.58 -4.48 7.61
N GLN A 129 3.69 -3.76 7.39
CA GLN A 129 4.29 -3.70 6.07
C GLN A 129 4.81 -5.09 5.67
N PRO A 130 4.43 -5.62 4.50
CA PRO A 130 4.95 -6.90 4.04
C PRO A 130 6.46 -6.80 3.83
N ALA A 131 7.20 -7.79 4.34
CA ALA A 131 8.66 -7.81 4.26
C ALA A 131 9.13 -8.20 2.85
N THR A 132 8.30 -8.96 2.13
CA THR A 132 8.57 -9.35 0.75
C THR A 132 7.37 -9.08 -0.16
N MET A 133 7.65 -8.88 -1.44
CA MET A 133 6.60 -8.67 -2.43
C MET A 133 5.81 -9.98 -2.70
N GLU A 134 6.36 -11.18 -2.41
CA GLU A 134 5.64 -12.46 -2.48
C GLU A 134 4.58 -12.55 -1.37
N GLU A 135 4.92 -12.13 -0.16
CA GLU A 135 3.96 -12.01 0.94
C GLU A 135 2.82 -11.05 0.60
N MET A 136 3.11 -9.95 -0.11
CA MET A 136 2.08 -9.02 -0.59
C MET A 136 1.08 -9.72 -1.51
N VAL A 137 1.54 -10.51 -2.49
CA VAL A 137 0.65 -11.29 -3.37
C VAL A 137 -0.22 -12.24 -2.54
N GLY A 138 0.39 -13.03 -1.64
CA GLY A 138 -0.35 -13.98 -0.80
C GLY A 138 -1.35 -13.32 0.16
N ARG A 139 -1.10 -12.07 0.58
CA ARG A 139 -2.04 -11.25 1.36
C ARG A 139 -3.22 -10.79 0.49
N LEU A 140 -2.95 -10.26 -0.69
CA LEU A 140 -3.99 -9.81 -1.63
C LEU A 140 -4.87 -10.99 -2.10
N GLU A 141 -4.28 -12.16 -2.36
CA GLU A 141 -5.02 -13.39 -2.69
C GLU A 141 -5.97 -13.83 -1.58
N ARG A 142 -5.57 -13.70 -0.30
CA ARG A 142 -6.47 -13.95 0.84
C ARG A 142 -7.51 -12.85 1.00
N ALA A 143 -7.16 -11.60 0.70
CA ALA A 143 -8.08 -10.48 0.74
C ALA A 143 -9.25 -10.66 -0.24
N VAL A 144 -8.97 -11.04 -1.50
CA VAL A 144 -10.03 -11.30 -2.48
C VAL A 144 -10.86 -12.54 -2.15
N LYS A 145 -10.27 -13.55 -1.48
CA LYS A 145 -11.03 -14.72 -0.99
C LYS A 145 -11.98 -14.34 0.16
N ALA A 146 -11.53 -13.47 1.08
CA ALA A 146 -12.35 -13.01 2.20
C ALA A 146 -13.40 -11.98 1.76
N GLN A 147 -13.13 -11.22 0.69
CA GLN A 147 -13.98 -10.17 0.16
C GLN A 147 -14.11 -10.28 -1.37
N PRO A 148 -14.84 -11.30 -1.87
CA PRO A 148 -14.93 -11.58 -3.30
C PRO A 148 -15.64 -10.48 -4.10
N GLU A 149 -16.46 -9.66 -3.45
CA GLU A 149 -17.19 -8.54 -4.07
C GLU A 149 -16.39 -7.23 -4.08
N SER A 150 -15.18 -7.20 -3.50
CA SER A 150 -14.36 -5.99 -3.48
C SER A 150 -13.58 -5.82 -4.79
N ALA A 151 -14.10 -4.97 -5.68
CA ALA A 151 -13.41 -4.62 -6.93
C ALA A 151 -12.01 -4.03 -6.69
N GLU A 152 -11.85 -3.25 -5.62
CA GLU A 152 -10.58 -2.64 -5.23
C GLU A 152 -9.53 -3.71 -4.85
N ALA A 153 -9.92 -4.73 -4.08
CA ALA A 153 -9.02 -5.83 -3.73
C ALA A 153 -8.56 -6.60 -4.99
N TRP A 154 -9.48 -6.86 -5.92
CA TRP A 154 -9.15 -7.48 -7.21
C TRP A 154 -8.23 -6.61 -8.06
N TYR A 155 -8.44 -5.29 -8.05
CA TYR A 155 -7.63 -4.34 -8.81
C TYR A 155 -6.18 -4.30 -8.33
N PHE A 156 -5.97 -4.21 -7.03
CA PHE A 156 -4.62 -4.27 -6.47
C PHE A 156 -3.95 -5.61 -6.75
N LEU A 157 -4.68 -6.72 -6.60
CA LEU A 157 -4.16 -8.04 -6.94
C LEU A 157 -3.73 -8.13 -8.42
N ALA A 158 -4.56 -7.63 -9.34
CA ALA A 158 -4.27 -7.62 -10.77
C ALA A 158 -3.00 -6.81 -11.10
N LYS A 159 -2.87 -5.60 -10.51
CA LYS A 159 -1.67 -4.78 -10.68
C LYS A 159 -0.42 -5.44 -10.11
N THR A 160 -0.53 -6.09 -8.95
CA THR A 160 0.59 -6.83 -8.36
C THR A 160 1.00 -8.00 -9.26
N TYR A 161 0.04 -8.73 -9.85
CA TYR A 161 0.36 -9.78 -10.82
C TYR A 161 1.05 -9.24 -12.08
N MET A 162 0.63 -8.09 -12.61
CA MET A 162 1.33 -7.44 -13.74
C MET A 162 2.78 -7.10 -13.39
N ASN A 163 3.02 -6.51 -12.23
CA ASN A 163 4.37 -6.17 -11.76
C ASN A 163 5.24 -7.40 -11.47
N ARG A 164 4.64 -8.59 -11.39
CA ARG A 164 5.30 -9.88 -11.17
C ARG A 164 5.45 -10.72 -12.42
N GLU A 165 5.22 -10.13 -13.58
CA GLU A 165 5.32 -10.84 -14.86
C GLU A 165 4.38 -12.08 -14.90
N ARG A 166 3.25 -12.00 -14.19
CA ARG A 166 2.16 -13.00 -14.18
C ARG A 166 0.93 -12.47 -14.92
N PRO A 167 1.01 -12.16 -16.22
CA PRO A 167 -0.06 -11.48 -16.94
C PRO A 167 -1.35 -12.31 -17.07
N ALA A 168 -1.26 -13.65 -17.10
CA ALA A 168 -2.44 -14.52 -17.17
C ALA A 168 -3.32 -14.43 -15.90
N ASP A 169 -2.67 -14.42 -14.72
CA ASP A 169 -3.36 -14.23 -13.44
C ASP A 169 -3.91 -12.81 -13.33
N ALA A 170 -3.15 -11.81 -13.79
CA ALA A 170 -3.60 -10.42 -13.85
C ALA A 170 -4.84 -10.25 -14.74
N ALA A 171 -4.87 -10.88 -15.91
CA ALA A 171 -6.00 -10.81 -16.83
C ALA A 171 -7.28 -11.38 -16.19
N THR A 172 -7.16 -12.48 -15.45
CA THR A 172 -8.27 -13.09 -14.70
C THR A 172 -8.76 -12.17 -13.58
N ALA A 173 -7.84 -11.53 -12.86
CA ALA A 173 -8.18 -10.59 -11.80
C ALA A 173 -8.84 -9.31 -12.35
N PHE A 174 -8.31 -8.71 -13.42
CA PHE A 174 -8.92 -7.56 -14.08
C PHE A 174 -10.32 -7.86 -14.65
N GLU A 175 -10.54 -9.08 -15.14
CA GLU A 175 -11.89 -9.52 -15.53
C GLU A 175 -12.88 -9.41 -14.35
N GLN A 176 -12.47 -9.79 -13.13
CA GLN A 176 -13.31 -9.62 -11.94
C GLN A 176 -13.52 -8.14 -11.59
N VAL A 177 -12.49 -7.31 -11.74
CA VAL A 177 -12.61 -5.86 -11.52
C VAL A 177 -13.68 -5.26 -12.41
N VAL A 178 -13.65 -5.53 -13.73
CA VAL A 178 -14.65 -4.95 -14.65
C VAL A 178 -16.05 -5.52 -14.46
N LYS A 179 -16.17 -6.75 -13.92
CA LYS A 179 -17.46 -7.33 -13.52
C LYS A 179 -18.07 -6.63 -12.32
N LEU A 180 -17.24 -6.23 -11.34
CA LEU A 180 -17.68 -5.66 -10.06
C LEU A 180 -17.80 -4.13 -10.08
N ALA A 181 -16.80 -3.43 -10.63
CA ALA A 181 -16.74 -1.96 -10.68
C ALA A 181 -17.34 -1.37 -11.97
N GLY A 182 -17.75 -2.23 -12.91
CA GLY A 182 -18.22 -1.85 -14.23
C GLY A 182 -17.10 -1.66 -15.24
N ARG A 183 -17.51 -1.45 -16.50
CA ARG A 183 -16.65 -1.48 -17.68
C ARG A 183 -16.13 -0.08 -18.05
N GLN A 184 -15.43 0.56 -17.11
CA GLN A 184 -14.84 1.88 -17.34
C GLN A 184 -13.67 1.79 -18.34
N PRO A 185 -13.45 2.80 -19.21
CA PRO A 185 -12.42 2.74 -20.25
C PRO A 185 -11.02 2.38 -19.74
N GLU A 186 -10.57 3.00 -18.66
CA GLU A 186 -9.26 2.74 -18.06
C GLU A 186 -9.10 1.27 -17.63
N LEU A 187 -10.14 0.69 -17.03
CA LEU A 187 -10.13 -0.71 -16.58
C LEU A 187 -10.16 -1.69 -17.75
N LEU A 188 -10.88 -1.35 -18.83
CA LEU A 188 -10.88 -2.13 -20.06
C LEU A 188 -9.50 -2.10 -20.73
N GLY A 189 -8.84 -0.94 -20.76
CA GLY A 189 -7.48 -0.79 -21.26
C GLY A 189 -6.46 -1.63 -20.48
N GLN A 190 -6.51 -1.58 -19.15
CA GLN A 190 -5.63 -2.40 -18.29
C GLN A 190 -5.92 -3.91 -18.44
N TRP A 191 -7.18 -4.30 -18.57
CA TRP A 191 -7.53 -5.70 -18.83
C TRP A 191 -7.02 -6.17 -20.20
N ALA A 192 -7.18 -5.35 -21.23
CA ALA A 192 -6.63 -5.62 -22.56
C ALA A 192 -5.10 -5.75 -22.51
N GLN A 193 -4.41 -4.87 -21.78
CA GLN A 193 -2.96 -4.98 -21.60
C GLN A 193 -2.55 -6.31 -20.96
N ALA A 194 -3.22 -6.71 -19.88
CA ALA A 194 -2.94 -7.98 -19.23
C ALA A 194 -3.19 -9.17 -20.17
N LEU A 195 -4.29 -9.16 -20.93
CA LEU A 195 -4.58 -10.19 -21.93
C LEU A 195 -3.55 -10.24 -23.07
N TYR A 196 -3.05 -9.10 -23.51
CA TYR A 196 -2.03 -9.02 -24.56
C TYR A 196 -0.74 -9.71 -24.12
N PHE A 197 -0.26 -9.40 -22.91
CA PHE A 197 0.92 -10.06 -22.38
C PHE A 197 0.68 -11.53 -22.01
N ALA A 198 -0.54 -11.90 -21.62
CA ALA A 198 -0.90 -13.30 -21.34
C ALA A 198 -0.96 -14.16 -22.60
N GLY A 199 -1.30 -13.56 -23.75
CA GLY A 199 -1.36 -14.22 -25.05
C GLY A 199 -0.07 -14.11 -25.85
N ASP A 200 1.09 -14.03 -25.20
CA ASP A 200 2.41 -13.90 -25.83
C ASP A 200 2.51 -12.75 -26.85
N ARG A 201 1.82 -11.64 -26.56
CA ARG A 201 1.76 -10.43 -27.41
C ARG A 201 1.06 -10.66 -28.75
N GLN A 202 0.21 -11.67 -28.85
CA GLN A 202 -0.61 -11.89 -30.04
C GLN A 202 -1.91 -11.08 -29.97
N TRP A 203 -2.24 -10.40 -31.07
CA TRP A 203 -3.51 -9.71 -31.19
C TRP A 203 -4.66 -10.70 -31.32
N SER A 204 -5.71 -10.53 -30.52
CA SER A 204 -6.87 -11.42 -30.48
C SER A 204 -8.17 -10.65 -30.68
N LYS A 205 -9.23 -11.36 -31.08
CA LYS A 205 -10.56 -10.75 -31.22
C LYS A 205 -11.08 -10.15 -29.92
N GLN A 206 -10.74 -10.76 -28.77
CA GLN A 206 -11.12 -10.25 -27.46
C GLN A 206 -10.40 -8.95 -27.15
N LEU A 207 -9.11 -8.83 -27.47
CA LEU A 207 -8.35 -7.59 -27.32
C LEU A 207 -8.97 -6.47 -28.13
N GLN A 208 -9.28 -6.72 -29.41
CA GLN A 208 -9.95 -5.75 -30.28
C GLN A 208 -11.27 -5.27 -29.67
N GLN A 209 -12.11 -6.18 -29.18
CA GLN A 209 -13.39 -5.81 -28.58
C GLN A 209 -13.22 -4.93 -27.33
N LEU A 210 -12.24 -5.24 -26.48
CA LEU A 210 -11.98 -4.48 -25.26
C LEU A 210 -11.44 -3.09 -25.56
N THR A 211 -10.48 -2.97 -26.48
CA THR A 211 -9.92 -1.68 -26.87
C THR A 211 -10.92 -0.82 -27.64
N ASP A 212 -11.75 -1.42 -28.50
CA ASP A 212 -12.85 -0.71 -29.18
C ASP A 212 -13.88 -0.18 -28.18
N GLU A 213 -14.22 -0.97 -27.16
CA GLU A 213 -15.13 -0.54 -26.11
C GLU A 213 -14.53 0.56 -25.23
N ALA A 214 -13.26 0.42 -24.84
CA ALA A 214 -12.53 1.43 -24.10
C ALA A 214 -12.50 2.76 -24.86
N LEU A 215 -12.09 2.76 -26.13
CA LEU A 215 -12.01 3.97 -26.95
C LEU A 215 -13.37 4.58 -27.31
N ARG A 216 -14.45 3.78 -27.27
CA ARG A 216 -15.82 4.31 -27.40
C ARG A 216 -16.24 5.09 -26.16
N GLY A 217 -15.82 4.66 -24.98
CA GLY A 217 -16.08 5.35 -23.72
C GLY A 217 -15.15 6.54 -23.48
N ASP A 218 -13.87 6.39 -23.80
CA ASP A 218 -12.87 7.45 -23.78
C ASP A 218 -11.95 7.38 -25.02
N PRO A 219 -12.13 8.27 -26.01
CA PRO A 219 -11.27 8.32 -27.18
C PRO A 219 -9.78 8.60 -26.89
N HIS A 220 -9.42 9.00 -25.67
CA HIS A 220 -8.04 9.29 -25.27
C HIS A 220 -7.48 8.25 -24.30
N GLU A 221 -8.12 7.07 -24.16
CA GLU A 221 -7.62 6.03 -23.26
C GLU A 221 -6.22 5.56 -23.68
N VAL A 222 -5.25 5.86 -22.83
CA VAL A 222 -3.80 5.78 -23.09
C VAL A 222 -3.37 4.35 -23.41
N THR A 223 -3.88 3.37 -22.68
CA THR A 223 -3.43 1.97 -22.77
C THR A 223 -3.87 1.32 -24.08
N SER A 224 -5.13 1.53 -24.46
CA SER A 224 -5.75 1.03 -25.69
C SER A 224 -5.13 1.65 -26.92
N LEU A 225 -4.88 2.97 -26.92
CA LEU A 225 -4.16 3.64 -28.01
C LEU A 225 -2.74 3.08 -28.19
N GLY A 226 -2.03 2.83 -27.08
CA GLY A 226 -0.69 2.23 -27.13
C GLY A 226 -0.71 0.82 -27.73
N LEU A 227 -1.60 -0.04 -27.24
CA LEU A 227 -1.74 -1.43 -27.70
C LEU A 227 -2.17 -1.51 -29.17
N LEU A 228 -3.17 -0.72 -29.58
CA LEU A 228 -3.62 -0.67 -30.97
C LEU A 228 -2.55 -0.17 -31.92
N GLY A 229 -1.73 0.81 -31.49
CA GLY A 229 -0.60 1.27 -32.29
C GLY A 229 0.47 0.19 -32.46
N ILE A 230 0.76 -0.59 -31.41
CA ILE A 230 1.68 -1.74 -31.50
C ILE A 230 1.13 -2.81 -32.46
N ALA A 231 -0.13 -3.21 -32.29
CA ALA A 231 -0.74 -4.22 -33.14
C ALA A 231 -0.81 -3.79 -34.61
N ALA A 232 -1.20 -2.53 -34.88
CA ALA A 232 -1.23 -2.00 -36.22
C ALA A 232 0.17 -1.95 -36.86
N TYR A 233 1.22 -1.64 -36.08
CA TYR A 233 2.59 -1.65 -36.56
C TYR A 233 3.07 -3.06 -36.91
N GLU A 234 2.80 -4.05 -36.05
CA GLU A 234 3.17 -5.45 -36.28
C GLU A 234 2.44 -6.07 -37.48
N GLU A 235 1.23 -5.61 -37.78
CA GLU A 235 0.45 -5.99 -38.95
C GLU A 235 0.79 -5.17 -40.22
N GLU A 236 1.86 -4.38 -40.20
CA GLU A 236 2.30 -3.50 -41.31
C GLU A 236 1.27 -2.41 -41.70
N ARG A 237 0.26 -2.17 -40.84
CA ARG A 237 -0.73 -1.09 -40.98
C ARG A 237 -0.19 0.21 -40.40
N PHE A 238 0.96 0.63 -40.90
CA PHE A 238 1.75 1.74 -40.35
C PHE A 238 0.99 3.06 -40.26
N ALA A 239 0.11 3.37 -41.22
CA ALA A 239 -0.69 4.60 -41.20
C ALA A 239 -1.65 4.64 -40.00
N GLU A 240 -2.28 3.51 -39.68
CA GLU A 240 -3.13 3.39 -38.49
C GLU A 240 -2.30 3.45 -37.21
N ALA A 241 -1.13 2.80 -37.19
CA ALA A 241 -0.21 2.83 -36.05
C ALA A 241 0.21 4.27 -35.69
N ILE A 242 0.58 5.06 -36.70
CA ILE A 242 0.92 6.48 -36.55
C ILE A 242 -0.27 7.24 -35.95
N GLY A 243 -1.49 7.05 -36.50
CA GLY A 243 -2.67 7.74 -36.00
C GLY A 243 -2.99 7.43 -34.52
N PHE A 244 -2.84 6.18 -34.09
CA PHE A 244 -3.02 5.82 -32.67
C PHE A 244 -1.95 6.44 -31.77
N TRP A 245 -0.67 6.34 -32.17
CA TRP A 245 0.43 6.87 -31.38
C TRP A 245 0.48 8.40 -31.35
N GLU A 246 0.06 9.11 -32.40
CA GLU A 246 -0.07 10.56 -32.38
C GLU A 246 -1.14 11.02 -31.38
N ARG A 247 -2.30 10.35 -31.36
CA ARG A 247 -3.35 10.60 -30.35
C ARG A 247 -2.86 10.31 -28.94
N LEU A 248 -2.11 9.22 -28.76
CA LEU A 248 -1.52 8.85 -27.49
C LEU A 248 -0.55 9.94 -27.01
N VAL A 249 0.40 10.35 -27.86
CA VAL A 249 1.35 11.42 -27.54
C VAL A 249 0.62 12.71 -27.23
N ALA A 250 -0.43 13.07 -27.96
CA ALA A 250 -1.22 14.28 -27.69
C ALA A 250 -1.92 14.26 -26.31
N THR A 251 -2.22 13.08 -25.78
CA THR A 251 -2.89 12.89 -24.48
C THR A 251 -1.91 12.98 -23.31
N LEU A 252 -0.65 12.59 -23.50
CA LEU A 252 0.36 12.54 -22.43
C LEU A 252 0.89 13.95 -22.05
N PRO A 253 1.32 14.17 -20.79
CA PRO A 253 2.02 15.39 -20.35
C PRO A 253 3.34 15.66 -21.11
N ALA A 254 3.81 16.90 -21.18
CA ALA A 254 5.04 17.30 -21.92
C ALA A 254 6.30 16.62 -21.40
N GLU A 255 6.34 16.37 -20.10
CA GLU A 255 7.47 15.83 -19.38
C GLU A 255 7.42 14.30 -19.25
N ASP A 256 6.40 13.62 -19.83
CA ASP A 256 6.26 12.17 -19.73
C ASP A 256 7.37 11.45 -20.52
N PRO A 257 8.21 10.62 -19.86
CA PRO A 257 9.31 9.91 -20.51
C PRO A 257 8.86 9.00 -21.67
N SER A 258 7.61 8.51 -21.64
CA SER A 258 7.06 7.62 -22.66
C SER A 258 6.87 8.33 -23.99
N ARG A 259 6.73 9.66 -24.01
CA ARG A 259 6.54 10.43 -25.26
C ARG A 259 7.68 10.22 -26.24
N GLU A 260 8.92 10.24 -25.78
CA GLU A 260 10.10 10.07 -26.64
C GLU A 260 10.10 8.68 -27.30
N ALA A 261 9.82 7.63 -26.51
CA ALA A 261 9.74 6.26 -27.02
C ALA A 261 8.64 6.10 -28.07
N ILE A 262 7.47 6.72 -27.86
CA ILE A 262 6.34 6.65 -28.80
C ILE A 262 6.65 7.47 -30.07
N GLN A 263 7.27 8.64 -29.94
CA GLN A 263 7.71 9.45 -31.09
C GLN A 263 8.74 8.69 -31.95
N GLY A 264 9.67 7.97 -31.33
CA GLY A 264 10.58 7.07 -32.05
C GLY A 264 9.85 5.95 -32.80
N GLY A 265 8.75 5.42 -32.23
CA GLY A 265 7.86 4.47 -32.91
C GLY A 265 7.18 5.08 -34.13
N ILE A 266 6.62 6.28 -33.99
CA ILE A 266 5.98 7.03 -35.09
C ILE A 266 6.98 7.28 -36.22
N ALA A 267 8.20 7.72 -35.91
CA ALA A 267 9.24 7.97 -36.92
C ALA A 267 9.59 6.71 -37.71
N ARG A 268 9.75 5.56 -37.02
CA ARG A 268 9.98 4.26 -37.67
C ARG A 268 8.82 3.84 -38.56
N ALA A 269 7.57 4.02 -38.11
CA ALA A 269 6.40 3.70 -38.91
C ALA A 269 6.29 4.54 -40.19
N ARG A 270 6.64 5.84 -40.12
CA ARG A 270 6.68 6.74 -41.30
C ARG A 270 7.74 6.32 -42.31
N GLU A 271 8.92 5.94 -41.83
CA GLU A 271 9.99 5.42 -42.68
C GLU A 271 9.52 4.17 -43.46
N GLN A 272 8.81 3.24 -42.79
CA GLN A 272 8.26 2.04 -43.42
C GLN A 272 7.17 2.34 -44.46
N LEU A 273 6.41 3.42 -44.30
CA LEU A 273 5.43 3.87 -45.31
C LEU A 273 6.06 4.46 -46.56
N GLY A 274 7.38 4.71 -46.56
CA GLY A 274 8.01 5.52 -47.60
C GLY A 274 7.58 6.99 -47.54
N GLU A 275 6.82 7.38 -46.50
CA GLU A 275 6.66 8.76 -46.09
C GLU A 275 7.97 9.19 -45.44
N THR A 276 8.93 9.52 -46.30
CA THR A 276 9.99 10.42 -45.88
C THR A 276 9.30 11.63 -45.30
N ALA A 277 9.46 11.84 -43.99
CA ALA A 277 8.99 13.05 -43.33
C ALA A 277 9.30 14.27 -44.21
N PRO A 278 8.46 15.32 -44.22
CA PRO A 278 8.87 16.57 -44.84
C PRO A 278 10.25 16.90 -44.29
N ALA A 279 11.19 17.01 -45.22
CA ALA A 279 12.61 17.05 -44.93
C ALA A 279 12.92 18.06 -43.81
N SER A 280 13.38 17.57 -42.66
CA SER A 280 14.57 18.20 -42.10
C SER A 280 15.67 17.88 -43.10
N VAL A 281 15.87 18.83 -44.00
CA VAL A 281 16.73 18.81 -45.18
C VAL A 281 17.99 17.98 -44.94
N THR A 282 18.10 16.84 -45.64
CA THR A 282 19.42 16.29 -45.95
C THR A 282 20.11 17.31 -46.86
N LYS A 283 21.06 18.08 -46.34
CA LYS A 283 22.11 18.65 -47.18
C LYS A 283 23.15 17.56 -47.47
N PRO A 284 23.72 17.52 -48.70
CA PRO A 284 24.71 16.53 -49.08
C PRO A 284 26.02 16.74 -48.29
N ALA A 285 26.80 15.66 -48.20
CA ALA A 285 28.19 15.71 -47.77
C ALA A 285 28.97 16.74 -48.62
N GLY A 286 29.69 17.62 -47.93
CA GLY A 286 30.69 18.50 -48.53
C GLY A 286 30.20 19.91 -48.81
N GLU A 287 30.00 20.71 -47.75
CA GLU A 287 30.55 22.07 -47.66
C GLU A 287 30.15 22.64 -46.29
N MET A 288 31.15 23.26 -45.64
CA MET A 288 31.02 23.89 -44.34
C MET A 288 29.79 24.80 -44.30
N VAL A 289 28.81 24.45 -43.48
CA VAL A 289 27.76 25.39 -43.08
C VAL A 289 28.08 25.77 -41.65
N ALA A 290 28.56 27.01 -41.49
CA ALA A 290 28.47 27.70 -40.22
C ALA A 290 26.99 27.75 -39.83
N GLU A 291 26.58 26.87 -38.93
CA GLU A 291 25.35 27.07 -38.18
C GLU A 291 25.62 28.17 -37.17
N THR A 292 24.92 29.29 -37.32
CA THR A 292 24.86 30.38 -36.34
C THR A 292 24.07 29.90 -35.12
N GLY A 293 24.69 29.00 -34.35
CA GLY A 293 24.35 28.65 -32.98
C GLY A 293 25.61 28.77 -32.13
N ALA A 294 25.44 29.09 -30.85
CA ALA A 294 26.54 29.26 -29.90
C ALA A 294 27.47 28.04 -29.93
N GLY A 295 28.77 28.26 -30.13
CA GLY A 295 29.75 27.21 -30.33
C GLY A 295 31.10 27.62 -29.77
N LEU A 296 31.64 26.81 -28.86
CA LEU A 296 32.89 27.05 -28.17
C LEU A 296 33.99 26.16 -28.74
N THR A 297 35.05 26.79 -29.25
CA THR A 297 36.27 26.07 -29.66
C THR A 297 37.17 25.89 -28.45
N VAL A 298 37.43 24.64 -28.05
CA VAL A 298 38.22 24.29 -26.86
C VAL A 298 39.49 23.55 -27.27
N GLU A 299 40.65 24.09 -26.92
CA GLU A 299 41.94 23.43 -27.08
C GLU A 299 42.31 22.71 -25.78
N VAL A 300 42.32 21.39 -25.81
CA VAL A 300 42.56 20.54 -24.62
C VAL A 300 43.96 19.96 -24.67
N GLN A 301 44.67 20.06 -23.56
CA GLN A 301 46.02 19.51 -23.39
C GLN A 301 46.22 18.92 -21.99
N LEU A 302 47.19 18.00 -21.87
CA LEU A 302 47.63 17.44 -20.59
C LEU A 302 48.77 18.27 -20.01
N ALA A 303 48.74 18.53 -18.70
CA ALA A 303 49.91 19.06 -18.02
C ALA A 303 51.04 18.02 -18.01
N ALA A 304 52.30 18.48 -18.08
CA ALA A 304 53.47 17.62 -18.12
C ALA A 304 53.53 16.61 -16.94
N GLU A 305 53.01 17.00 -15.78
CA GLU A 305 52.97 16.17 -14.56
C GLU A 305 51.91 15.06 -14.58
N VAL A 306 50.97 15.12 -15.52
CA VAL A 306 49.84 14.18 -15.69
C VAL A 306 50.12 13.16 -16.78
N VAL A 307 50.97 13.48 -17.77
CA VAL A 307 51.29 12.62 -18.93
C VAL A 307 51.70 11.20 -18.52
N ASP A 308 52.56 11.07 -17.50
CA ASP A 308 53.06 9.77 -17.03
C ASP A 308 52.06 9.01 -16.13
N LYS A 309 50.91 9.63 -15.78
CA LYS A 309 49.92 9.08 -14.84
C LYS A 309 48.63 8.60 -15.52
N VAL A 310 48.49 8.84 -16.82
CA VAL A 310 47.34 8.48 -17.64
C VAL A 310 47.75 7.51 -18.75
N ARG A 311 46.83 6.66 -19.20
CA ARG A 311 47.10 5.72 -20.30
C ARG A 311 46.58 6.30 -21.61
N PRO A 312 47.21 6.01 -22.77
CA PRO A 312 46.75 6.50 -24.07
C PRO A 312 45.31 6.11 -24.42
N THR A 313 44.80 5.00 -23.88
CA THR A 313 43.44 4.51 -24.10
C THR A 313 42.41 5.05 -23.10
N ASP A 314 42.82 5.84 -22.11
CA ASP A 314 41.89 6.41 -21.13
C ASP A 314 40.99 7.44 -21.83
N ALA A 315 39.70 7.47 -21.43
CA ALA A 315 38.72 8.34 -22.06
C ALA A 315 38.85 9.76 -21.51
N VAL A 316 38.75 10.75 -22.38
CA VAL A 316 38.74 12.18 -22.05
C VAL A 316 37.36 12.73 -22.39
N PHE A 317 36.64 13.19 -21.37
CA PHE A 317 35.32 13.81 -21.50
C PHE A 317 35.46 15.31 -21.40
N ILE A 318 35.10 16.02 -22.47
CA ILE A 318 35.11 17.47 -22.55
C ILE A 318 33.66 17.93 -22.51
N PHE A 319 33.30 18.72 -21.52
CA PHE A 319 31.90 19.11 -21.31
C PHE A 319 31.75 20.52 -20.76
N ALA A 320 30.59 21.11 -21.03
CA ALA A 320 30.21 22.43 -20.51
C ALA A 320 29.15 22.30 -19.40
N ARG A 321 29.20 23.19 -18.41
CA ARG A 321 28.16 23.32 -17.37
C ARG A 321 27.72 24.77 -17.23
N ALA A 322 26.44 25.00 -16.93
CA ALA A 322 25.94 26.30 -16.54
C ALA A 322 26.51 26.72 -15.16
N LEU A 323 26.81 28.01 -14.99
CA LEU A 323 27.22 28.54 -13.68
C LEU A 323 26.09 28.55 -12.65
N SER A 324 24.85 28.75 -13.11
CA SER A 324 23.64 28.74 -12.31
C SER A 324 22.60 27.84 -12.99
N GLY A 325 22.31 26.69 -12.39
CA GLY A 325 21.43 25.67 -12.98
C GLY A 325 21.67 24.27 -12.41
N PRO A 326 20.96 23.25 -12.91
CA PRO A 326 21.14 21.87 -12.49
C PRO A 326 22.58 21.38 -12.76
N PRO A 327 23.16 20.49 -11.95
CA PRO A 327 24.58 20.09 -12.01
C PRO A 327 24.96 19.23 -13.24
N MET A 328 24.03 19.07 -14.18
CA MET A 328 24.14 18.21 -15.34
C MET A 328 24.95 18.90 -16.47
N PRO A 329 25.78 18.16 -17.22
CA PRO A 329 26.52 18.73 -18.34
C PRO A 329 25.59 19.08 -19.51
N LEU A 330 25.83 20.24 -20.12
CA LEU A 330 25.03 20.79 -21.22
C LEU A 330 25.38 20.15 -22.57
N ALA A 331 26.68 19.97 -22.81
CA ALA A 331 27.24 19.33 -23.99
C ALA A 331 28.41 18.44 -23.56
N VAL A 332 28.55 17.25 -24.17
CA VAL A 332 29.62 16.30 -23.83
C VAL A 332 30.24 15.73 -25.09
N LYS A 333 31.56 15.82 -25.20
CA LYS A 333 32.36 15.19 -26.25
C LYS A 333 33.37 14.25 -25.64
N ARG A 334 33.47 13.05 -26.21
CA ARG A 334 34.40 12.02 -25.76
C ARG A 334 35.52 11.84 -26.79
N ILE A 335 36.76 11.95 -26.32
CA ILE A 335 37.97 11.59 -27.06
C ILE A 335 38.85 10.66 -26.19
N THR A 336 40.06 10.35 -26.61
CA THR A 336 41.05 9.58 -25.82
C THR A 336 42.29 10.41 -25.49
N VAL A 337 43.06 9.96 -24.50
CA VAL A 337 44.35 10.59 -24.14
C VAL A 337 45.32 10.60 -25.32
N ALA A 338 45.30 9.57 -26.18
CA ALA A 338 46.13 9.51 -27.38
C ALA A 338 45.81 10.60 -28.41
N ASP A 339 44.61 11.19 -28.37
CA ASP A 339 44.19 12.24 -29.28
C ASP A 339 44.68 13.63 -28.83
N LEU A 340 45.24 13.76 -27.62
CA LEU A 340 45.70 15.04 -27.06
C LEU A 340 47.13 15.40 -27.48
N PRO A 341 47.44 16.68 -27.74
CA PRO A 341 46.54 17.85 -27.66
C PRO A 341 45.53 17.90 -28.82
N ALA A 342 44.27 18.21 -28.49
CA ALA A 342 43.17 18.24 -29.45
C ALA A 342 42.41 19.55 -29.41
N THR A 343 41.96 20.04 -30.57
CA THR A 343 40.99 21.13 -30.66
C THR A 343 39.60 20.55 -30.91
N VAL A 344 38.66 20.91 -30.05
CA VAL A 344 37.30 20.36 -30.03
C VAL A 344 36.29 21.49 -30.04
N ASN A 345 35.40 21.49 -31.03
CA ASN A 345 34.22 22.35 -30.99
C ASN A 345 33.12 21.70 -30.16
N LEU A 346 32.58 22.45 -29.20
CA LEU A 346 31.39 22.14 -28.41
C LEU A 346 30.28 23.10 -28.81
N SER A 347 29.19 22.56 -29.35
CA SER A 347 28.08 23.35 -29.88
C SER A 347 26.74 22.87 -29.33
N ASP A 348 25.67 23.61 -29.61
CA ASP A 348 24.31 23.19 -29.30
C ASP A 348 23.91 21.83 -29.90
N ALA A 349 24.62 21.37 -30.95
CA ALA A 349 24.42 20.06 -31.55
C ALA A 349 24.93 18.91 -30.65
N ASP A 350 25.81 19.21 -29.69
CA ASP A 350 26.35 18.25 -28.73
C ASP A 350 25.47 18.15 -27.45
N ALA A 351 24.36 18.89 -27.40
CA ALA A 351 23.41 18.86 -26.28
C ALA A 351 22.45 17.67 -26.39
N MET A 352 22.33 16.90 -25.29
CA MET A 352 21.46 15.70 -25.26
C MET A 352 19.97 16.03 -25.33
N THR A 353 19.57 17.26 -25.01
CA THR A 353 18.18 17.73 -25.09
C THR A 353 18.10 19.19 -25.55
N PRO A 354 17.03 19.62 -26.23
CA PRO A 354 16.89 21.00 -26.73
C PRO A 354 16.86 22.09 -25.63
N GLN A 355 16.46 21.74 -24.40
CA GLN A 355 16.41 22.66 -23.27
C GLN A 355 17.78 22.93 -22.64
N LEU A 356 18.74 22.01 -22.76
CA LEU A 356 20.08 22.10 -22.15
C LEU A 356 21.16 22.55 -23.15
N ARG A 357 20.78 23.31 -24.19
CA ARG A 357 21.70 23.88 -25.18
C ARG A 357 22.62 24.93 -24.54
N LEU A 358 23.83 25.07 -25.07
CA LEU A 358 24.80 26.07 -24.62
C LEU A 358 24.22 27.49 -24.80
N SER A 359 23.55 27.75 -25.92
CA SER A 359 22.93 29.05 -26.23
C SER A 359 21.83 29.50 -25.25
N ASN A 360 21.29 28.59 -24.44
CA ASN A 360 20.25 28.93 -23.46
C ASN A 360 20.80 29.52 -22.15
N PHE A 361 22.13 29.60 -21.98
CA PHE A 361 22.77 30.04 -20.73
C PHE A 361 23.74 31.20 -20.96
N GLU A 362 23.63 32.25 -20.13
CA GLU A 362 24.47 33.45 -20.27
C GLU A 362 25.95 33.19 -19.97
N GLN A 363 26.26 32.27 -19.06
CA GLN A 363 27.63 31.92 -18.66
C GLN A 363 27.77 30.42 -18.43
N VAL A 364 28.81 29.85 -19.02
CA VAL A 364 29.17 28.44 -18.92
C VAL A 364 30.62 28.28 -18.45
N ARG A 365 30.90 27.16 -17.81
CA ARG A 365 32.26 26.74 -17.44
C ARG A 365 32.58 25.42 -18.13
N LEU A 366 33.75 25.37 -18.76
CA LEU A 366 34.23 24.19 -19.46
C LEU A 366 35.04 23.31 -18.51
N PHE A 367 34.94 22.00 -18.73
CA PHE A 367 35.70 20.99 -18.02
C PHE A 367 36.22 19.96 -19.01
N ALA A 368 37.45 19.48 -18.78
CA ALA A 368 37.93 18.23 -19.39
C ALA A 368 38.34 17.28 -18.28
N ARG A 369 37.93 16.02 -18.41
CA ARG A 369 38.14 15.00 -17.40
C ARG A 369 38.67 13.73 -18.02
N VAL A 370 39.73 13.19 -17.45
CA VAL A 370 40.22 11.85 -17.78
C VAL A 370 39.50 10.85 -16.89
N SER A 371 38.97 9.79 -17.51
CA SER A 371 38.32 8.67 -16.83
C SER A 371 38.88 7.36 -17.36
N ARG A 372 39.51 6.60 -16.48
CA ARG A 372 40.07 5.28 -16.80
C ARG A 372 39.00 4.23 -17.09
N ASP A 373 37.90 4.30 -16.36
CA ASP A 373 36.77 3.35 -16.45
C ASP A 373 35.75 3.75 -17.52
N GLY A 374 36.00 4.85 -18.26
CA GLY A 374 35.11 5.33 -19.33
C GLY A 374 33.80 5.93 -18.82
N ASN A 375 33.74 6.33 -17.54
CA ASN A 375 32.56 6.95 -16.93
C ASN A 375 32.69 8.49 -16.98
N ALA A 376 31.73 9.19 -17.59
CA ALA A 376 31.76 10.65 -17.71
C ALA A 376 31.67 11.39 -16.36
N THR A 377 31.06 10.76 -15.34
CA THR A 377 30.80 11.39 -14.04
C THR A 377 31.92 11.20 -13.03
N ARG A 378 32.77 10.18 -13.20
CA ARG A 378 33.91 9.85 -12.33
C ARG A 378 35.20 9.86 -13.14
N GLY A 379 36.22 10.54 -12.65
CA GLY A 379 37.52 10.60 -13.30
C GLY A 379 38.63 10.80 -12.30
N GLU A 380 39.86 10.59 -12.74
CA GLU A 380 41.05 10.70 -11.91
C GLU A 380 41.68 12.08 -12.00
N TRP A 381 41.53 12.74 -13.15
CA TRP A 381 42.10 14.06 -13.43
C TRP A 381 41.09 14.97 -14.12
N GLN A 382 41.12 16.25 -13.79
CA GLN A 382 40.30 17.27 -14.43
C GLN A 382 41.07 18.57 -14.66
N GLY A 383 40.62 19.33 -15.65
CA GLY A 383 40.91 20.75 -15.84
C GLY A 383 39.60 21.51 -15.98
N SER A 384 39.61 22.81 -15.66
CA SER A 384 38.44 23.68 -15.83
C SER A 384 38.83 25.07 -16.31
N SER A 385 37.96 25.72 -17.06
CA SER A 385 38.12 27.13 -17.46
C SER A 385 37.57 28.10 -16.42
N GLU A 386 37.87 29.39 -16.60
CA GLU A 386 37.05 30.46 -16.02
C GLU A 386 35.66 30.50 -16.68
N PRO A 387 34.64 31.10 -16.05
CA PRO A 387 33.33 31.33 -16.66
C PRO A 387 33.44 32.17 -17.95
N LEU A 388 32.77 31.73 -19.02
CA LEU A 388 32.71 32.45 -20.29
C LEU A 388 31.32 32.40 -20.91
N ALA A 389 31.05 33.30 -21.85
CA ALA A 389 29.82 33.28 -22.64
C ALA A 389 29.94 32.23 -23.77
N PRO A 390 28.88 31.47 -24.08
CA PRO A 390 28.92 30.40 -25.09
C PRO A 390 29.04 30.90 -26.55
N ASP A 391 28.86 32.20 -26.78
CA ASP A 391 29.08 32.86 -28.08
C ASP A 391 30.50 33.45 -28.23
N ASP A 392 31.39 33.23 -27.26
CA ASP A 392 32.75 33.72 -27.33
C ASP A 392 33.54 32.99 -28.42
N ALA A 393 34.01 33.75 -29.41
CA ALA A 393 34.65 33.21 -30.61
C ALA A 393 36.12 32.82 -30.41
N ASP A 394 36.71 33.18 -29.27
CA ASP A 394 38.10 32.89 -28.97
C ASP A 394 38.30 31.43 -28.51
N ALA A 395 39.36 30.79 -28.99
CA ALA A 395 39.68 29.42 -28.62
C ALA A 395 40.11 29.34 -27.14
N VAL A 396 39.35 28.60 -26.33
CA VAL A 396 39.62 28.44 -24.89
C VAL A 396 40.62 27.32 -24.67
N LYS A 397 41.76 27.64 -24.06
CA LYS A 397 42.77 26.65 -23.67
C LYS A 397 42.40 26.01 -22.34
N LEU A 398 42.36 24.68 -22.31
CA LEU A 398 42.00 23.91 -21.14
C LEU A 398 43.07 22.85 -20.85
N THR A 399 43.76 23.02 -19.72
CA THR A 399 44.84 22.12 -19.30
C THR A 399 44.33 21.20 -18.21
N ILE A 400 44.54 19.89 -18.37
CA ILE A 400 44.20 18.89 -17.35
C ILE A 400 45.38 18.76 -16.40
N ASP A 401 45.23 19.26 -15.18
CA ASP A 401 46.31 19.40 -14.18
C ASP A 401 45.90 19.02 -12.75
N GLN A 402 44.61 18.98 -12.41
CA GLN A 402 44.14 18.71 -11.04
C GLN A 402 43.66 17.27 -10.85
N PRO A 403 44.05 16.58 -9.76
CA PRO A 403 43.46 15.30 -9.40
C PRO A 403 42.02 15.50 -8.90
N VAL A 404 41.11 14.64 -9.34
CA VAL A 404 39.72 14.63 -8.86
C VAL A 404 39.66 13.71 -7.65
N ALA A 405 39.30 14.25 -6.49
CA ALA A 405 39.08 13.42 -5.30
C ALA A 405 37.90 12.46 -5.53
N PRO A 406 37.99 11.19 -5.06
CA PRO A 406 37.02 10.14 -5.34
C PRO A 406 35.60 10.41 -4.82
#